data_AF-A0A5D2AW49-F1
#
_entry.id   AF-A0A5D2AW49-F1
#
_cell.length_a   1.000
_cell.length_b   1.000
_cell.length_c   1.000
_cell.angle_alpha   90.00
_cell.angle_beta   90.00
_cell.angle_gamma   90.00
#
_symmetry.space_group_name_H-M   'P 1'
#
loop_
_entity.id
_entity.type
_entity.pdbx_description
1 polymer ?
#
loop_
_entity_poly.entity_id
_entity_poly.type
_entity_poly.pdbx_seq_one_letter_code
_entity_poly.pdbx_strand_id
1 'polypeptide(L)'
;PGITSELQLYCIAIGAVVFAALMLFAGWFHYHKAAPKLAWFQYVESMLNHHLAGLLGLGSLSWAGHQVHVSLPINQFLNAGVDPKEIPFPHEFILNRDLLAQLYPSFTEGATPFFTLNWSKYAEFLTFRGGLDPVTGGLWLTDIAHHHLAIAILFLIAGHMYKTNRGIGHSLKDILEAHKGPFTG
;
A
#
# COMPACT_ATOMS: atom_id res chain seq x y z
N PRO A 1 6.99 -10.74 -4.88
CA PRO A 1 8.10 -10.19 -4.05
C PRO A 1 9.43 -10.37 -4.77
N GLY A 2 10.18 -9.29 -4.99
CA GLY A 2 11.46 -9.30 -5.70
C GLY A 2 12.66 -9.67 -4.82
N ILE A 3 12.56 -10.76 -4.06
CA ILE A 3 13.67 -11.25 -3.21
C ILE A 3 14.49 -12.23 -4.04
N THR A 4 15.80 -12.00 -4.14
CA THR A 4 16.73 -12.78 -4.99
C THR A 4 17.88 -13.42 -4.21
N SER A 5 18.06 -13.11 -2.92
CA SER A 5 19.14 -13.68 -2.11
C SER A 5 18.75 -13.95 -0.66
N GLU A 6 19.42 -14.93 -0.04
CA GLU A 6 19.25 -15.27 1.37
C GLU A 6 19.62 -14.11 2.31
N LEU A 7 20.54 -13.25 1.90
CA LEU A 7 20.92 -12.06 2.67
C LEU A 7 19.72 -11.12 2.89
N GLN A 8 18.86 -10.96 1.88
CA GLN A 8 17.65 -10.15 2.02
C GLN A 8 16.67 -10.76 3.03
N LEU A 9 16.49 -12.09 3.01
CA LEU A 9 15.67 -12.80 3.99
C LEU A 9 16.23 -12.67 5.41
N TYR A 10 17.54 -12.75 5.56
CA TYR A 10 18.22 -12.56 6.85
C TYR A 10 17.98 -11.15 7.40
N CYS A 11 18.12 -10.11 6.57
CA CYS A 11 17.82 -8.74 6.95
C CYS A 11 16.35 -8.54 7.35
N ILE A 12 15.41 -9.14 6.60
CA ILE A 12 13.98 -9.11 6.94
C ILE A 12 13.72 -9.77 8.29
N ALA A 13 14.33 -10.93 8.56
CA ALA A 13 14.18 -11.65 9.81
C ALA A 13 14.69 -10.82 11.01
N ILE A 14 15.86 -10.20 10.90
CA ILE A 14 16.38 -9.28 11.94
C ILE A 14 15.42 -8.11 12.13
N GLY A 15 14.98 -7.47 11.04
CA GLY A 15 14.03 -6.36 11.11
C GLY A 15 12.73 -6.74 11.82
N ALA A 16 12.20 -7.94 11.54
CA ALA A 16 11.01 -8.46 12.20
C ALA A 16 11.20 -8.69 13.71
N VAL A 17 12.36 -9.20 14.14
CA VAL A 17 12.68 -9.37 15.57
C VAL A 17 12.79 -8.02 16.26
N VAL A 18 13.46 -7.04 15.65
CA VAL A 18 13.53 -5.67 16.18
C VAL A 18 12.14 -5.06 16.30
N PHE A 19 11.29 -5.23 15.27
CA PHE A 19 9.92 -4.72 15.31
C PHE A 19 9.08 -5.40 16.39
N ALA A 20 9.25 -6.71 16.60
CA ALA A 20 8.59 -7.43 17.70
C ALA A 20 9.00 -6.87 19.07
N ALA A 21 10.29 -6.59 19.28
CA ALA A 21 10.78 -5.95 20.49
C ALA A 21 10.17 -4.54 20.69
N LEU A 22 10.05 -3.75 19.62
CA LEU A 22 9.38 -2.44 19.66
C LEU A 22 7.89 -2.56 20.01
N MET A 23 7.18 -3.57 19.50
CA MET A 23 5.76 -3.80 19.84
C MET A 23 5.59 -4.17 21.32
N LEU A 24 6.46 -5.03 21.86
CA LEU A 24 6.46 -5.36 23.29
C LEU A 24 6.73 -4.14 24.16
N PHE A 25 7.71 -3.32 23.77
CA PHE A 25 8.01 -2.07 24.45
C PHE A 25 6.84 -1.08 24.40
N ALA A 26 6.20 -0.91 23.23
CA ALA A 26 5.03 -0.07 23.08
C ALA A 26 3.88 -0.51 24.00
N GLY A 27 3.64 -1.83 24.12
CA GLY A 27 2.65 -2.38 25.05
C GLY A 27 2.96 -2.05 26.51
N TRP A 28 4.20 -2.30 26.96
CA TRP A 28 4.64 -1.92 28.30
C TRP A 28 4.52 -0.40 28.54
N PHE A 29 4.94 0.41 27.57
CA PHE A 29 4.96 1.86 27.68
C PHE A 29 3.55 2.43 27.78
N HIS A 30 2.64 2.02 26.90
CA HIS A 30 1.24 2.46 26.89
C HIS A 30 0.38 1.85 28.00
N TYR A 31 0.92 0.93 28.81
CA TYR A 31 0.26 0.45 30.02
C TYR A 31 0.85 1.10 31.29
N HIS A 32 2.17 1.15 31.43
CA HIS A 32 2.83 1.57 32.68
C HIS A 32 3.34 3.02 32.70
N LYS A 33 3.57 3.65 31.56
CA LYS A 33 4.15 5.01 31.47
C LYS A 33 3.20 6.05 30.90
N ALA A 34 2.48 5.69 29.85
CA ALA A 34 1.59 6.60 29.12
C ALA A 34 0.25 5.93 28.82
N ALA A 35 -0.47 5.54 29.89
CA ALA A 35 -1.79 4.94 29.81
C ALA A 35 -2.82 5.92 29.20
N PRO A 36 -3.45 5.59 28.04
CA PRO A 36 -4.48 6.44 27.45
C PRO A 36 -5.73 6.48 28.33
N LYS A 37 -6.46 7.60 28.27
CA LYS A 37 -7.74 7.75 28.96
C LYS A 37 -8.88 7.11 28.15
N LEU A 38 -9.98 6.76 28.81
CA LEU A 38 -11.17 6.17 28.16
C LEU A 38 -11.68 6.99 26.96
N ALA A 39 -11.66 8.32 27.06
CA ALA A 39 -12.07 9.21 25.97
C ALA A 39 -11.27 9.02 24.68
N TRP A 40 -9.99 8.60 24.76
CA TRP A 40 -9.18 8.28 23.59
C TRP A 40 -9.69 7.00 22.90
N PHE A 41 -9.96 5.95 23.68
CA PHE A 41 -10.50 4.68 23.16
C PHE A 41 -11.90 4.84 22.55
N GLN A 42 -12.72 5.72 23.13
CA GLN A 42 -14.07 5.98 22.65
C GLN A 42 -14.13 6.97 21.48
N TYR A 43 -13.01 7.51 21.01
CA TYR A 43 -12.99 8.41 19.85
C TYR A 43 -13.05 7.61 18.53
N VAL A 44 -14.21 6.99 18.29
CA VAL A 44 -14.42 6.02 17.22
C VAL A 44 -14.33 6.62 15.82
N GLU A 45 -14.77 7.86 15.61
CA GLU A 45 -14.63 8.55 14.32
C GLU A 45 -13.16 8.75 13.94
N SER A 46 -12.33 9.19 14.90
CA SER A 46 -10.89 9.33 14.69
C SER A 46 -10.25 7.96 14.42
N MET A 47 -10.59 6.95 15.21
CA MET A 47 -10.10 5.59 15.03
C MET A 47 -10.41 5.04 13.63
N LEU A 48 -11.65 5.21 13.14
CA LEU A 48 -12.04 4.77 11.81
C LEU A 48 -11.32 5.54 10.70
N ASN A 49 -11.22 6.86 10.81
CA ASN A 49 -10.47 7.66 9.83
C ASN A 49 -9.01 7.22 9.74
N HIS A 50 -8.34 7.00 10.88
CA HIS A 50 -6.93 6.57 10.92
C HIS A 50 -6.75 5.13 10.43
N HIS A 51 -7.67 4.21 10.73
CA HIS A 51 -7.56 2.84 10.22
C HIS A 51 -7.85 2.76 8.73
N LEU A 52 -8.90 3.43 8.25
CA LEU A 52 -9.26 3.42 6.83
C LEU A 52 -8.19 4.15 6.01
N ALA A 53 -7.95 5.44 6.23
CA ALA A 53 -6.99 6.19 5.41
C ALA A 53 -5.53 5.85 5.77
N GLY A 54 -5.21 5.77 7.06
CA GLY A 54 -3.85 5.55 7.52
C GLY A 54 -3.41 4.09 7.33
N LEU A 55 -4.01 3.16 8.09
CA LEU A 55 -3.56 1.76 8.08
C LEU A 55 -3.82 1.08 6.73
N LEU A 56 -5.05 1.12 6.23
CA LEU A 56 -5.42 0.43 4.98
C LEU A 56 -4.99 1.21 3.74
N GLY A 57 -5.29 2.51 3.70
CA GLY A 57 -4.98 3.39 2.57
C GLY A 57 -3.48 3.54 2.34
N LEU A 58 -2.72 4.05 3.32
CA LEU A 58 -1.27 4.18 3.18
C LEU A 58 -0.57 2.83 3.09
N GLY A 59 -1.05 1.80 3.79
CA GLY A 59 -0.51 0.44 3.68
C GLY A 59 -0.60 -0.08 2.24
N SER A 60 -1.76 0.03 1.60
CA SER A 60 -1.96 -0.36 0.21
C SER A 60 -1.17 0.51 -0.76
N LEU A 61 -1.06 1.82 -0.50
CA LEU A 61 -0.28 2.74 -1.34
C LEU A 61 1.22 2.42 -1.30
N SER A 62 1.77 2.21 -0.10
CA SER A 62 3.17 1.80 0.08
C SER A 62 3.44 0.45 -0.57
N TRP A 63 2.51 -0.49 -0.48
CA TRP A 63 2.66 -1.78 -1.15
C TRP A 63 2.62 -1.65 -2.67
N ALA A 64 1.70 -0.86 -3.24
CA ALA A 64 1.67 -0.58 -4.68
C ALA A 64 2.99 0.06 -5.16
N GLY A 65 3.54 1.02 -4.40
CA GLY A 65 4.84 1.61 -4.67
C GLY A 65 5.97 0.58 -4.67
N HIS A 66 6.02 -0.31 -3.66
CA HIS A 66 6.97 -1.41 -3.61
C HIS A 66 6.79 -2.37 -4.81
N GLN A 67 5.56 -2.68 -5.20
CA GLN A 67 5.29 -3.54 -6.34
C GLN A 67 5.82 -2.92 -7.62
N VAL A 68 5.48 -1.66 -7.90
CA VAL A 68 5.88 -0.96 -9.12
C VAL A 68 7.39 -0.77 -9.22
N HIS A 69 8.04 -0.34 -8.13
CA HIS A 69 9.45 0.06 -8.17
C HIS A 69 10.44 -1.07 -7.84
N VAL A 70 9.99 -2.17 -7.26
CA VAL A 70 10.87 -3.29 -6.85
C VAL A 70 10.40 -4.61 -7.41
N SER A 71 9.15 -5.02 -7.13
CA SER A 71 8.73 -6.38 -7.49
C SER A 71 8.57 -6.56 -9.00
N LEU A 72 7.93 -5.61 -9.70
CA LEU A 72 7.72 -5.67 -11.14
C LEU A 72 9.01 -5.78 -11.96
N PRO A 73 10.01 -4.90 -11.81
CA PRO A 73 11.23 -4.99 -12.61
C PRO A 73 11.97 -6.31 -12.37
N ILE A 74 12.08 -6.76 -11.12
CA ILE A 74 12.75 -8.03 -10.78
C ILE A 74 12.00 -9.23 -11.36
N ASN A 75 10.67 -9.27 -11.27
CA ASN A 75 9.89 -10.40 -11.80
C ASN A 75 9.90 -10.44 -13.33
N GLN A 76 10.07 -9.31 -14.01
CA GLN A 76 10.23 -9.30 -15.46
C GLN A 76 11.52 -10.02 -15.90
N PHE A 77 12.62 -9.82 -15.17
CA PHE A 77 13.86 -10.58 -15.41
C PHE A 77 13.72 -12.07 -15.05
N LEU A 78 13.10 -12.38 -13.90
CA LEU A 78 12.88 -13.77 -13.48
C LEU A 78 12.00 -14.52 -14.49
N ASN A 79 10.93 -13.91 -14.98
CA ASN A 79 10.05 -14.49 -15.99
C ASN A 79 10.74 -14.66 -17.36
N ALA A 80 11.81 -13.89 -17.62
CA ALA A 80 12.67 -14.05 -18.79
C ALA A 80 13.77 -15.12 -18.61
N GLY A 81 13.82 -15.78 -17.44
CA GLY A 81 14.79 -16.85 -17.15
C GLY A 81 16.18 -16.35 -16.75
N VAL A 82 16.32 -15.08 -16.36
CA VAL A 82 17.60 -14.52 -15.89
C VAL A 82 17.92 -15.06 -14.50
N ASP A 83 19.18 -15.48 -14.31
CA ASP A 83 19.64 -15.96 -13.00
C ASP A 83 19.50 -14.83 -11.95
N PRO A 84 18.94 -15.11 -10.75
CA PRO A 84 18.75 -14.09 -9.72
C PRO A 84 20.02 -13.30 -9.32
N LYS A 85 21.22 -13.85 -9.54
CA LYS A 85 22.49 -13.19 -9.25
C LYS A 85 22.89 -12.14 -10.28
N GLU A 86 22.36 -12.25 -11.49
CA GLU A 86 22.61 -11.31 -12.60
C GLU A 86 21.58 -10.17 -12.64
N ILE A 87 20.49 -10.29 -11.86
CA ILE A 87 19.48 -9.25 -11.77
C ILE A 87 20.01 -8.08 -10.94
N PRO A 88 19.94 -6.83 -11.45
CA PRO A 88 20.31 -5.65 -10.68
C PRO A 88 19.61 -5.59 -9.32
N PHE A 89 20.28 -5.06 -8.30
CA PHE A 89 19.65 -4.97 -6.99
C PHE A 89 18.46 -3.99 -6.99
N PRO A 90 17.45 -4.18 -6.12
CA PRO A 90 16.29 -3.29 -6.01
C PRO A 90 16.60 -1.79 -5.97
N HIS A 91 17.68 -1.40 -5.29
CA HIS A 91 18.06 0.01 -5.15
C HIS A 91 18.63 0.60 -6.44
N GLU A 92 19.17 -0.22 -7.35
CA GLU A 92 19.66 0.24 -8.65
C GLU A 92 18.49 0.68 -9.54
N PHE A 93 17.37 -0.03 -9.52
CA PHE A 93 16.14 0.40 -10.24
C PHE A 93 15.58 1.73 -9.70
N ILE A 94 15.76 2.02 -8.41
CA ILE A 94 15.30 3.27 -7.79
C ILE A 94 16.22 4.43 -8.17
N LEU A 95 17.54 4.21 -8.12
CA LEU A 95 18.54 5.25 -8.36
C LEU A 95 18.79 5.52 -9.85
N ASN A 96 18.60 4.51 -10.70
CA ASN A 96 18.80 4.59 -12.13
C ASN A 96 17.46 4.42 -12.87
N ARG A 97 16.84 5.56 -13.19
CA ARG A 97 15.58 5.60 -13.96
C ARG A 97 15.73 4.96 -15.34
N ASP A 98 16.90 5.01 -15.96
CA ASP A 98 17.10 4.48 -17.31
C ASP A 98 16.97 2.95 -17.32
N LEU A 99 17.31 2.29 -16.20
CA LEU A 99 17.13 0.85 -16.04
C LEU A 99 15.65 0.46 -15.99
N LEU A 100 14.82 1.25 -15.28
CA LEU A 100 13.37 1.07 -15.29
C LEU A 100 12.75 1.42 -16.65
N ALA A 101 13.23 2.48 -17.30
CA ALA A 101 12.75 2.91 -18.61
C ALA A 101 13.00 1.89 -19.73
N GLN A 102 14.05 1.08 -19.63
CA GLN A 102 14.29 -0.03 -20.56
C GLN A 102 13.21 -1.13 -20.45
N LEU A 103 12.64 -1.33 -19.26
CA LEU A 103 11.58 -2.30 -19.00
C LEU A 103 10.19 -1.72 -19.29
N TYR A 104 9.99 -0.46 -18.92
CA TYR A 104 8.74 0.28 -18.99
C TYR A 104 9.01 1.69 -19.57
N PRO A 105 8.96 1.87 -20.91
CA PRO A 105 9.30 3.13 -21.58
C PRO A 105 8.59 4.37 -21.01
N SER A 106 7.38 4.20 -20.49
CA SER A 106 6.60 5.26 -19.82
C SER A 106 7.31 5.93 -18.63
N PHE A 107 8.31 5.30 -18.00
CA PHE A 107 9.10 5.91 -16.93
C PHE A 107 9.95 7.10 -17.40
N THR A 108 10.23 7.23 -18.71
CA THR A 108 10.93 8.40 -19.26
C THR A 108 10.13 9.70 -19.09
N GLU A 109 8.80 9.61 -19.07
CA GLU A 109 7.88 10.73 -18.88
C GLU A 109 7.83 11.20 -17.41
N GLY A 110 8.40 10.42 -16.48
CA GLY A 110 8.40 10.70 -15.05
C GLY A 110 6.99 10.82 -14.46
N ALA A 111 6.85 11.75 -13.51
CA ALA A 111 5.58 11.99 -12.83
C ALA A 111 4.67 12.98 -13.57
N THR A 112 5.08 13.53 -14.72
CA THR A 112 4.29 14.53 -15.44
C THR A 112 2.89 14.00 -15.83
N PRO A 113 2.74 12.79 -16.40
CA PRO A 113 1.41 12.25 -16.73
C PRO A 113 0.48 12.09 -15.51
N PHE A 114 1.03 11.86 -14.31
CA PHE A 114 0.26 11.80 -13.07
C PHE A 114 -0.39 13.15 -12.74
N PHE A 115 0.38 14.23 -12.76
CA PHE A 115 -0.11 15.58 -12.42
C PHE A 115 -0.96 16.23 -13.52
N THR A 116 -0.84 15.77 -14.77
CA THR A 116 -1.69 16.23 -15.89
C THR A 116 -2.92 15.35 -16.13
N LEU A 117 -3.13 14.32 -15.30
CA LEU A 117 -4.22 13.34 -15.42
C LEU A 117 -4.20 12.53 -16.73
N ASN A 118 -3.05 12.44 -17.41
CA ASN A 118 -2.86 11.62 -18.60
C ASN A 118 -2.46 10.18 -18.22
N TRP A 119 -3.32 9.50 -17.46
CA TRP A 119 -2.96 8.24 -16.80
C TRP A 119 -2.85 7.03 -17.72
N SER A 120 -3.35 7.11 -18.96
CA SER A 120 -3.21 6.02 -19.94
C SER A 120 -1.75 5.70 -20.25
N LYS A 121 -0.82 6.62 -19.95
CA LYS A 121 0.63 6.42 -20.07
C LYS A 121 1.19 5.34 -19.15
N TYR A 122 0.49 4.99 -18.07
CA TYR A 122 0.97 4.00 -17.08
C TYR A 122 0.45 2.57 -17.34
N ALA A 123 -0.24 2.33 -18.46
CA ALA A 123 -0.87 1.05 -18.78
C ALA A 123 0.12 -0.13 -18.97
N GLU A 124 1.42 0.14 -19.10
CA GLU A 124 2.46 -0.90 -19.22
C GLU A 124 2.69 -1.65 -17.89
N PHE A 125 2.58 -0.96 -16.76
CA PHE A 125 2.82 -1.53 -15.42
C PHE A 125 1.61 -1.47 -14.48
N LEU A 126 0.56 -0.71 -14.84
CA LEU A 126 -0.76 -0.74 -14.20
C LEU A 126 -1.79 -1.31 -15.17
N THR A 127 -1.81 -2.64 -15.30
CA THR A 127 -2.64 -3.32 -16.29
C THR A 127 -4.02 -3.70 -15.72
N PHE A 128 -4.90 -4.20 -16.60
CA PHE A 128 -6.16 -4.85 -16.24
C PHE A 128 -6.38 -6.04 -17.19
N ARG A 129 -5.46 -7.01 -17.17
CA ARG A 129 -5.50 -8.17 -18.09
C ARG A 129 -6.57 -9.17 -17.67
N GLY A 130 -6.64 -9.46 -16.37
CA GLY A 130 -7.52 -10.48 -15.82
C GLY A 130 -7.04 -11.90 -16.11
N GLY A 131 -6.98 -12.74 -15.07
CA GLY A 131 -6.52 -14.13 -15.17
C GLY A 131 -5.08 -14.33 -14.71
N LEU A 132 -4.41 -15.32 -15.30
CA LEU A 132 -3.10 -15.79 -14.85
C LEU A 132 -2.01 -15.49 -15.90
N ASP A 133 -0.81 -15.23 -15.40
CA ASP A 133 0.41 -15.16 -16.19
C ASP A 133 0.78 -16.58 -16.65
N PRO A 134 0.86 -16.85 -17.96
CA PRO A 134 1.15 -18.18 -18.49
C PRO A 134 2.55 -18.69 -18.13
N VAL A 135 3.49 -17.81 -17.77
CA VAL A 135 4.85 -18.19 -17.37
C VAL A 135 4.87 -18.71 -15.94
N THR A 136 4.24 -17.97 -15.02
CA THR A 136 4.33 -18.24 -13.58
C THR A 136 3.16 -19.06 -13.04
N GLY A 137 2.03 -19.10 -13.76
CA GLY A 137 0.76 -19.65 -13.29
C GLY A 137 0.09 -18.82 -12.19
N GLY A 138 0.68 -17.69 -11.78
CA GLY A 138 0.14 -16.77 -10.79
C GLY A 138 -0.69 -15.64 -11.42
N LEU A 139 -1.25 -14.77 -10.58
CA LEU A 139 -1.89 -13.54 -11.06
C LEU A 139 -0.83 -12.59 -11.65
N TRP A 140 -1.23 -11.78 -12.63
CA TRP A 140 -0.39 -10.71 -13.17
C TRP A 140 -0.01 -9.73 -12.06
N LEU A 141 1.29 -9.58 -11.79
CA LEU A 141 1.77 -8.64 -10.77
C LEU A 141 1.40 -7.18 -11.10
N THR A 142 1.31 -6.84 -12.39
CA THR A 142 0.87 -5.53 -12.87
C THR A 142 -0.61 -5.27 -12.56
N ASP A 143 -1.47 -6.31 -12.64
CA ASP A 143 -2.87 -6.21 -12.21
C ASP A 143 -2.96 -6.10 -10.69
N ILE A 144 -2.12 -6.82 -9.94
CA ILE A 144 -2.08 -6.72 -8.47
C ILE A 144 -1.62 -5.31 -8.03
N ALA A 145 -0.63 -4.72 -8.70
CA ALA A 145 -0.17 -3.36 -8.43
C ALA A 145 -1.29 -2.33 -8.67
N HIS A 146 -1.98 -2.45 -9.81
CA HIS A 146 -3.14 -1.60 -10.10
C HIS A 146 -4.26 -1.79 -9.08
N HIS A 147 -4.54 -3.03 -8.67
CA HIS A 147 -5.51 -3.32 -7.62
C HIS A 147 -5.15 -2.61 -6.30
N HIS A 148 -3.92 -2.72 -5.82
CA HIS A 148 -3.52 -2.05 -4.57
C HIS A 148 -3.55 -0.53 -4.68
N LEU A 149 -3.23 0.04 -5.85
CA LEU A 149 -3.40 1.47 -6.07
C LEU A 149 -4.88 1.90 -5.98
N ALA A 150 -5.78 1.13 -6.60
CA ALA A 150 -7.22 1.40 -6.52
C ALA A 150 -7.75 1.27 -5.07
N ILE A 151 -7.33 0.23 -4.35
CA ILE A 151 -7.66 0.01 -2.94
C ILE A 151 -7.11 1.16 -2.07
N ALA A 152 -5.90 1.64 -2.33
CA ALA A 152 -5.33 2.76 -1.62
C ALA A 152 -6.18 4.03 -1.78
N ILE A 153 -6.56 4.37 -3.00
CA ILE A 153 -7.40 5.54 -3.29
C ILE A 153 -8.76 5.40 -2.59
N LEU A 154 -9.40 4.23 -2.69
CA LEU A 154 -10.68 3.95 -2.04
C LEU A 154 -10.61 4.19 -0.53
N PHE A 155 -9.61 3.61 0.14
CA PHE A 155 -9.49 3.71 1.59
C PHE A 155 -8.99 5.07 2.08
N LEU A 156 -8.13 5.74 1.31
CA LEU A 156 -7.73 7.11 1.58
C LEU A 156 -8.94 8.04 1.55
N ILE A 157 -9.83 7.91 0.56
CA ILE A 157 -11.06 8.70 0.51
C ILE A 157 -12.02 8.29 1.63
N ALA A 158 -12.24 6.99 1.84
CA ALA A 158 -13.16 6.48 2.87
C ALA A 158 -12.78 6.95 4.29
N GLY A 159 -11.48 7.04 4.62
CA GLY A 159 -11.01 7.54 5.90
C GLY A 159 -11.16 9.04 6.13
N HIS A 160 -11.82 9.77 5.23
CA HIS A 160 -12.22 11.17 5.43
C HIS A 160 -13.73 11.34 5.60
N MET A 161 -14.48 10.24 5.74
CA MET A 161 -15.93 10.28 5.91
C MET A 161 -16.37 10.81 7.28
N TYR A 162 -15.63 10.49 8.36
CA TYR A 162 -16.11 10.75 9.72
C TYR A 162 -15.65 12.10 10.28
N LYS A 163 -16.54 12.76 11.00
CA LYS A 163 -16.34 14.09 11.60
C LYS A 163 -15.31 14.00 12.73
N THR A 164 -14.33 14.90 12.68
CA THR A 164 -13.33 15.07 13.74
C THR A 164 -13.27 16.55 14.17
N ASN A 165 -12.13 17.03 14.69
CA ASN A 165 -12.00 18.34 15.31
C ASN A 165 -12.23 19.54 14.36
N ARG A 166 -12.20 19.34 13.04
CA ARG A 166 -12.40 20.39 12.03
C ARG A 166 -13.88 20.60 11.62
N GLY A 167 -14.81 19.87 12.24
CA GLY A 167 -16.26 20.05 12.02
C GLY A 167 -16.81 19.49 10.69
N ILE A 168 -15.95 19.08 9.76
CA ILE A 168 -16.33 18.47 8.47
C ILE A 168 -16.39 16.95 8.60
N GLY A 169 -17.42 16.33 8.01
CA GLY A 169 -17.65 14.87 7.99
C GLY A 169 -18.94 14.47 8.69
N HIS A 170 -19.18 13.17 8.81
CA HIS A 170 -20.38 12.60 9.45
C HIS A 170 -20.09 12.11 10.87
N SER A 171 -21.01 12.33 11.82
CA SER A 171 -20.98 11.57 13.09
C SER A 171 -21.67 10.23 12.88
N LEU A 172 -21.09 9.17 13.43
CA LEU A 172 -21.71 7.84 13.40
C LEU A 172 -23.08 7.83 14.09
N LYS A 173 -23.21 8.57 15.20
CA LYS A 173 -24.47 8.69 15.92
C LYS A 173 -25.56 9.31 15.04
N ASP A 174 -25.25 10.44 14.41
CA ASP A 174 -26.19 11.14 13.54
C ASP A 174 -26.62 10.25 12.36
N ILE A 175 -25.68 9.48 11.78
CA ILE A 175 -25.99 8.49 10.73
C ILE A 175 -26.98 7.46 11.28
N LEU A 176 -26.70 6.83 12.41
CA LEU A 176 -27.54 5.76 12.97
C LEU A 176 -28.94 6.26 13.33
N GLU A 177 -29.05 7.43 13.96
CA GLU A 177 -30.34 8.00 14.37
C GLU A 177 -31.20 8.45 13.18
N ALA A 178 -30.58 8.77 12.04
CA ALA A 178 -31.30 9.12 10.80
C ALA A 178 -31.87 7.89 10.07
N HIS A 179 -31.36 6.68 10.32
CA HIS A 179 -31.83 5.45 9.66
C HIS A 179 -33.02 4.84 10.41
N LYS A 180 -34.17 5.48 10.23
CA LYS A 180 -35.44 5.13 10.87
C LYS A 180 -36.49 4.72 9.84
N GLY A 181 -37.16 3.61 10.09
CA GLY A 181 -38.10 2.97 9.17
C GLY A 181 -39.52 2.97 9.74
N PRO A 182 -40.56 2.93 8.89
CA PRO A 182 -41.95 2.99 9.33
C PRO A 182 -42.36 1.84 10.28
N PHE A 183 -41.63 0.73 10.26
CA PHE A 183 -41.89 -0.45 11.12
C PHE A 183 -40.82 -0.69 12.18
N THR A 184 -39.71 0.07 12.15
CA THR A 184 -38.54 -0.13 13.03
C THR A 184 -38.26 1.05 13.96
N GLY A 185 -39.09 2.10 13.87
CA GLY A 185 -38.87 3.37 14.56
C GLY A 185 -37.90 4.25 13.82
#